data_AF-A0A924ANZ0-F1
#
_entry.id   AF-A0A924ANZ0-F1
#
_cell.length_a   1.000
_cell.length_b   1.000
_cell.length_c   1.000
_cell.angle_alpha   90.00
_cell.angle_beta   90.00
_cell.angle_gamma   90.00
#
_symmetry.space_group_name_H-M   'P 1'
#
loop_
_entity.id
_entity.type
_entity.pdbx_description
1 polymer ?
#
loop_
_entity_poly.entity_id
_entity_poly.type
_entity_poly.pdbx_seq_one_letter_code
_entity_poly.pdbx_strand_id
1 'polypeptide(L)' 'MQTTFPQLLLRHAAERPAAPAMREKEYGIWQAHSWSALAGLVAELAAGLHQAGLRR' A
#
# COMPACT_ATOMS: atom_id res chain seq x y z
N MET A 1 -21.71 1.17 -6.56
CA MET A 1 -20.95 0.58 -5.43
C MET A 1 -19.90 1.59 -5.00
N GLN A 2 -19.86 1.98 -3.72
CA GLN A 2 -18.77 2.81 -3.21
C GLN A 2 -17.55 1.93 -2.99
N THR A 3 -16.45 2.22 -3.71
CA THR A 3 -15.19 1.48 -3.55
C THR A 3 -14.23 2.35 -2.74
N THR A 4 -13.61 1.79 -1.71
CA THR A 4 -12.64 2.52 -0.89
C THR A 4 -11.21 2.31 -1.41
N PHE A 5 -10.29 3.21 -1.07
CA PHE A 5 -8.88 3.06 -1.45
C PHE A 5 -8.25 1.75 -0.93
N PRO A 6 -8.47 1.32 0.32
CA PRO A 6 -7.97 0.01 0.78
C PRO A 6 -8.51 -1.16 -0.05
N GLN A 7 -9.78 -1.13 -0.46
CA GLN A 7 -10.34 -2.17 -1.31
C GLN A 7 -9.66 -2.23 -2.69
N LEU A 8 -9.36 -1.08 -3.29
CA LEU A 8 -8.64 -1.02 -4.56
C LEU A 8 -7.20 -1.53 -4.44
N LEU A 9 -6.51 -1.17 -3.36
CA LEU A 9 -5.15 -1.64 -3.06
C LEU A 9 -5.11 -3.17 -2.96
N LEU A 10 -5.99 -3.76 -2.15
CA LEU A 10 -6.05 -5.20 -1.95
C LEU A 10 -6.41 -5.96 -3.24
N ARG A 11 -7.34 -5.41 -4.04
CA ARG A 11 -7.68 -6.00 -5.34
C ARG A 11 -6.47 -6.04 -6.28
N HIS A 12 -5.73 -4.95 -6.41
CA HIS A 12 -4.55 -4.93 -7.27
C HIS A 12 -3.39 -5.77 -6.75
N ALA A 13 -3.23 -5.88 -5.43
CA ALA A 13 -2.25 -6.78 -4.82
C ALA A 13 -2.56 -8.25 -5.14
N ALA A 14 -3.84 -8.63 -5.24
CA ALA A 14 -4.25 -9.98 -5.64
C ALA A 14 -4.12 -10.22 -7.15
N GLU A 15 -4.59 -9.28 -7.98
CA GLU A 15 -4.64 -9.45 -9.45
C GLU A 15 -3.26 -9.32 -10.12
N ARG A 16 -2.39 -8.44 -9.60
CA ARG A 16 -1.11 -8.08 -10.22
C ARG A 16 -0.04 -7.76 -9.17
N PRO A 17 0.34 -8.73 -8.32
CA PRO A 17 1.18 -8.50 -7.14
C PRO A 17 2.54 -7.87 -7.44
N ALA A 18 3.14 -8.19 -8.60
CA ALA A 18 4.46 -7.72 -9.00
C ALA A 18 4.45 -6.43 -9.85
N ALA A 19 3.28 -5.97 -10.31
CA ALA A 19 3.20 -4.74 -11.10
C ALA A 19 3.45 -3.50 -10.21
N PRO A 20 4.01 -2.40 -10.77
CA PRO A 20 4.28 -1.19 -10.00
C PRO A 20 2.98 -0.53 -9.55
N ALA A 21 2.88 -0.27 -8.25
CA ALA A 21 1.77 0.45 -7.60
C ALA A 21 2.09 1.93 -7.42
N MET A 22 3.32 2.22 -7.02
CA MET A 22 3.81 3.55 -6.74
C MET A 22 5.27 3.66 -7.18
N ARG A 23 5.68 4.86 -7.58
CA ARG A 23 7.09 5.17 -7.82
C ARG A 23 7.48 6.33 -6.93
N GLU A 24 8.59 6.17 -6.24
CA GLU A 24 9.16 7.22 -5.40
C GLU A 24 10.52 7.63 -5.95
N LYS A 25 10.86 8.90 -5.78
CA LYS A 25 12.16 9.43 -6.15
C LYS A 25 12.96 9.68 -4.89
N GLU A 26 14.03 8.93 -4.72
CA GLU A 26 14.92 9.01 -3.57
C GLU A 26 16.36 9.19 -4.06
N TYR A 27 17.07 10.20 -3.55
CA TYR A 27 18.44 10.55 -3.99
C TYR A 27 18.62 10.68 -5.51
N GLY A 28 17.57 11.09 -6.22
CA GLY A 28 17.59 11.22 -7.68
C GLY A 28 17.20 9.95 -8.46
N ILE A 29 17.06 8.81 -7.79
CA ILE A 29 16.75 7.50 -8.38
C ILE A 29 15.25 7.22 -8.26
N TRP A 30 14.63 6.74 -9.35
CA TRP A 30 13.24 6.28 -9.33
C TRP A 30 13.17 4.82 -8.88
N GLN A 31 12.59 4.58 -7.71
CA GLN A 31 12.28 3.24 -7.21
C GLN A 31 10.79 2.94 -7.39
N ALA A 32 10.45 1.66 -7.52
CA ALA A 32 9.07 1.22 -7.72
C ALA A 32 8.68 0.26 -6.60
N HIS A 33 7.52 0.52 -5.98
CA HIS A 33 6.86 -0.39 -5.05
C HIS A 33 5.86 -1.23 -5.82
N SER A 34 5.93 -2.55 -5.67
CA SER A 34 4.92 -3.44 -6.23
C SER A 34 3.61 -3.35 -5.45
N TRP A 35 2.49 -3.78 -6.04
CA TRP A 35 1.20 -3.79 -5.33
C TRP A 35 1.23 -4.65 -4.07
N SER A 36 1.88 -5.80 -4.12
CA SER A 36 2.04 -6.68 -2.96
C SER A 36 2.90 -6.05 -1.86
N ALA A 37 4.02 -5.43 -2.22
CA ALA A 37 4.90 -4.75 -1.26
C ALA A 37 4.19 -3.57 -0.58
N LEU A 38 3.50 -2.74 -1.36
CA LEU A 38 2.76 -1.59 -0.84
C LEU A 38 1.61 -2.04 0.10
N ALA A 39 0.90 -3.12 -0.24
CA ALA A 39 -0.15 -3.65 0.63
C ALA A 39 0.41 -4.15 1.98
N GLY A 40 1.57 -4.81 1.98
CA GLY A 40 2.27 -5.20 3.20
C GLY A 40 2.65 -3.99 4.07
N LEU A 41 3.28 -2.98 3.48
CA LEU A 41 3.66 -1.75 4.17
C LEU A 41 2.45 -1.04 4.80
N VAL A 42 1.35 -0.91 4.06
CA VAL A 42 0.12 -0.28 4.57
C VAL A 42 -0.47 -1.09 5.73
N ALA A 43 -0.44 -2.41 5.68
CA ALA A 43 -0.94 -3.26 6.76
C ALA A 43 -0.13 -3.09 8.05
N GLU A 44 1.21 -3.07 7.95
CA GLU A 44 2.11 -2.83 9.08
C GLU A 44 1.90 -1.44 9.69
N LEU A 45 1.82 -0.40 8.85
CA LEU A 45 1.55 0.97 9.30
C LEU A 45 0.19 1.08 9.98
N ALA A 46 -0.87 0.49 9.41
CA ALA A 46 -2.20 0.51 10.00
C ALA A 46 -2.22 -0.20 11.36
N ALA A 47 -1.53 -1.34 11.49
CA ALA A 47 -1.39 -2.05 12.75
C ALA A 47 -0.66 -1.20 13.80
N GLY A 48 0.44 -0.54 13.43
CA GLY A 48 1.17 0.37 14.33
C GLY A 48 0.35 1.57 14.77
N LEU A 49 -0.39 2.21 13.85
CA LEU A 49 -1.28 3.33 14.17
C LEU A 49 -2.41 2.91 15.12
N HIS A 50 -2.98 1.72 14.90
CA HIS A 50 -3.99 1.17 15.80
C HIS A 50 -3.42 0.96 17.22
N GLN A 51 -2.22 0.39 17.33
CA GLN A 51 -1.53 0.23 18.61
C GLN A 51 -1.22 1.57 19.29
N ALA A 52 -0.91 2.61 18.51
CA ALA A 52 -0.70 3.97 19.00
C ALA A 52 -2.00 4.69 19.43
N GLY A 53 -3.16 4.04 19.30
CA GLY A 53 -4.46 4.56 19.75
C GLY A 53 -5.26 5.30 18.69
N LEU A 54 -4.86 5.24 17.41
CA LEU A 54 -5.68 5.77 16.32
C LEU A 54 -6.99 4.99 16.22
N ARG A 55 -8.11 5.70 16.20
CA ARG A 55 -9.47 5.17 16.05
C ARG A 55 -10.16 5.81 14.86
N ARG A 56 -11.25 5.20 14.43
CA ARG A 56 -12.11 5.71 13.35
C ARG A 56 -12.84 6.97 13.78
#